data_AF-A0A7C2W9R5-F1
#
_entry.id   AF-A0A7C2W9R5-F1
#
_cell.length_a   1.000
_cell.length_b   1.000
_cell.length_c   1.000
_cell.angle_alpha   90.00
_cell.angle_beta   90.00
_cell.angle_gamma   90.00
#
_symmetry.space_group_name_H-M   'P 1'
#
loop_
_entity.id
_entity.type
_entity.pdbx_description
1 polymer ?
#
loop_
_entity_poly.entity_id
_entity_poly.type
_entity_poly.pdbx_seq_one_letter_code
_entity_poly.pdbx_strand_id
1 'polypeptide(L)'
;MSPAGGRRERMTGQARPPEGNAEPASSPLDDPEWLARARRYRRDRLRWLLADLALDVAAGGLALALRLPVIIQERVARRLSAGPVAEACAIASYAAGAWLLGLPSRAWRDLVLEHRYGLSTQRGRSWLADQLKALALSLPVETLIGQGVLAAIRRWPRRWWLVLSLATAPLAALFSFLFPVVIAPRFNRYRPLEDEALAARLRDQAAAAGIQVSEILVTDLSRRTRKANAFFAGLGRTRRIVLGDTLLDEFAPDEIAVILAHE
;
A
#
# COMPACT_ATOMS: atom_id res chain seq x y z
N MET A 1 44.76 -60.32 23.87
CA MET A 1 43.71 -60.61 24.87
C MET A 1 42.70 -59.47 24.84
N SER A 2 41.50 -59.72 24.31
CA SER A 2 40.26 -59.08 24.81
C SER A 2 40.15 -59.34 26.33
N PRO A 3 39.44 -58.53 27.15
CA PRO A 3 38.04 -58.16 26.89
C PRO A 3 37.53 -56.79 27.43
N ALA A 4 36.28 -56.50 27.04
CA ALA A 4 35.22 -55.72 27.73
C ALA A 4 35.52 -54.26 28.10
N GLY A 5 34.68 -53.26 27.84
CA GLY A 5 33.24 -53.21 27.69
C GLY A 5 32.79 -51.92 28.39
N GLY A 6 32.40 -50.89 27.63
CA GLY A 6 32.01 -49.58 28.19
C GLY A 6 31.07 -48.86 27.23
N ARG A 7 29.88 -48.54 27.73
CA ARG A 7 28.67 -48.20 26.99
C ARG A 7 28.79 -46.96 26.12
N ARG A 8 28.28 -47.07 24.88
CA ARG A 8 27.78 -45.92 24.11
C ARG A 8 26.45 -45.49 24.71
N GLU A 9 26.43 -44.41 25.48
CA GLU A 9 25.20 -43.72 25.81
C GLU A 9 24.72 -42.97 24.56
N ARG A 10 23.75 -43.59 23.88
CA ARG A 10 22.86 -42.88 22.98
C ARG A 10 22.02 -41.99 23.87
N MET A 11 22.19 -40.67 23.79
CA MET A 11 21.16 -39.73 24.23
C MET A 11 19.98 -39.85 23.26
N THR A 12 19.14 -40.84 23.55
CA THR A 12 17.78 -40.96 23.04
C THR A 12 16.88 -39.97 23.76
N GLY A 13 16.03 -39.29 23.01
CA GLY A 13 14.72 -38.88 23.49
C GLY A 13 14.60 -37.45 23.97
N GLN A 14 14.73 -36.48 23.07
CA GLN A 14 13.85 -35.32 23.16
C GLN A 14 12.58 -35.71 22.40
N ALA A 15 11.59 -36.20 23.15
CA ALA A 15 10.28 -36.51 22.63
C ALA A 15 9.76 -35.28 21.88
N ARG A 16 9.42 -35.45 20.59
CA ARG A 16 8.51 -34.50 19.94
C ARG A 16 7.32 -34.33 20.88
N PRO A 17 6.88 -33.11 21.20
CA PRO A 17 5.56 -32.95 21.81
C PRO A 17 4.58 -33.73 20.92
N PRO A 18 3.60 -34.44 21.50
CA PRO A 18 2.61 -35.15 20.70
C PRO A 18 2.08 -34.14 19.68
N GLU A 19 2.28 -34.46 18.39
CA GLU A 19 1.55 -33.84 17.30
C GLU A 19 0.08 -34.12 17.64
N GLY A 20 -0.49 -33.22 18.43
CA GLY A 20 -1.91 -33.22 18.70
C GLY A 20 -2.54 -33.17 17.34
N ASN A 21 -3.37 -34.16 17.05
CA ASN A 21 -4.31 -34.18 15.94
C ASN A 21 -5.27 -32.98 16.08
N ALA A 22 -4.76 -31.75 15.97
CA ALA A 22 -5.54 -30.65 15.48
C ALA A 22 -5.82 -31.05 14.04
N GLU A 23 -7.02 -31.59 13.81
CA GLU A 23 -7.57 -31.67 12.45
C GLU A 23 -7.23 -30.34 11.76
N PRO A 24 -6.65 -30.37 10.54
CA PRO A 24 -6.37 -29.14 9.83
C PRO A 24 -7.67 -28.35 9.81
N ALA A 25 -7.66 -27.15 10.40
CA ALA A 25 -8.83 -26.29 10.45
C ALA A 25 -9.45 -26.31 9.05
N SER A 26 -10.71 -26.72 8.93
CA SER A 26 -11.37 -26.90 7.64
C SER A 26 -11.10 -25.67 6.78
N SER A 27 -10.53 -25.86 5.60
CA SER A 27 -10.12 -24.73 4.77
C SER A 27 -11.33 -23.84 4.53
N PRO A 28 -11.22 -22.50 4.59
CA PRO A 28 -12.31 -21.61 4.18
C PRO A 28 -12.80 -21.89 2.76
N LEU A 29 -11.99 -22.54 1.93
CA LEU A 29 -12.36 -22.99 0.59
C LEU A 29 -13.35 -24.15 0.58
N ASP A 30 -13.45 -24.92 1.66
CA ASP A 30 -14.39 -26.04 1.79
C ASP A 30 -15.77 -25.56 2.26
N ASP A 31 -15.88 -24.33 2.78
CA ASP A 31 -17.13 -23.70 3.18
C ASP A 31 -17.84 -23.04 1.96
N PRO A 32 -18.98 -23.58 1.50
CA PRO A 32 -19.72 -23.03 0.38
C PRO A 32 -20.28 -21.63 0.65
N GLU A 33 -20.61 -21.29 1.90
CA GLU A 33 -21.10 -19.97 2.28
C GLU A 33 -19.99 -18.93 2.22
N TRP A 34 -18.81 -19.26 2.74
CA TRP A 34 -17.61 -18.43 2.63
C TRP A 34 -17.27 -18.16 1.16
N LEU A 35 -17.21 -19.21 0.33
CA LEU A 35 -16.95 -19.08 -1.11
C LEU A 35 -18.00 -18.20 -1.81
N ALA A 36 -19.28 -18.38 -1.48
CA ALA A 36 -20.35 -17.55 -2.03
C ALA A 36 -20.19 -16.07 -1.62
N ARG A 37 -19.81 -15.80 -0.36
CA ARG A 37 -19.51 -14.45 0.13
C ARG A 37 -18.31 -13.83 -0.58
N ALA A 38 -17.22 -14.57 -0.77
CA ALA A 38 -16.04 -14.11 -1.50
C ALA A 38 -16.35 -13.78 -2.97
N ARG A 39 -17.14 -14.63 -3.65
CA ARG A 39 -17.62 -14.36 -5.02
C ARG A 39 -18.49 -13.10 -5.09
N ARG A 40 -19.38 -12.89 -4.12
CA ARG A 40 -20.20 -11.67 -4.02
C ARG A 40 -19.33 -10.42 -3.83
N TYR A 41 -18.35 -10.46 -2.93
CA TYR A 41 -17.40 -9.36 -2.73
C TYR A 41 -16.68 -9.00 -4.02
N ARG A 42 -16.09 -9.99 -4.70
CA ARG A 42 -15.37 -9.77 -5.96
C ARG A 42 -16.25 -9.12 -7.02
N ARG A 43 -17.50 -9.60 -7.15
CA ARG A 43 -18.47 -9.06 -8.13
C ARG A 43 -18.87 -7.63 -7.79
N ASP A 44 -19.20 -7.35 -6.52
CA ASP A 44 -19.59 -6.01 -6.09
C ASP A 44 -18.45 -5.01 -6.25
N ARG A 45 -17.21 -5.43 -5.91
CA ARG A 45 -16.00 -4.63 -6.11
C ARG A 45 -15.73 -4.35 -7.60
N LEU A 46 -15.89 -5.34 -8.46
CA LEU A 46 -15.72 -5.16 -9.91
C LEU A 46 -16.78 -4.22 -10.49
N ARG A 47 -18.05 -4.39 -10.13
CA ARG A 47 -19.15 -3.51 -10.58
C ARG A 47 -18.90 -2.07 -10.16
N TRP A 48 -18.48 -1.89 -8.90
CA TRP A 48 -18.14 -0.57 -8.40
C TRP A 48 -16.92 0.00 -9.14
N LEU A 49 -15.85 -0.77 -9.37
CA LEU A 49 -14.67 -0.31 -10.12
C LEU A 49 -15.04 0.17 -11.53
N LEU A 50 -15.89 -0.57 -12.24
CA LEU A 50 -16.34 -0.21 -13.59
C LEU A 50 -17.23 1.03 -13.57
N ALA A 51 -18.12 1.16 -12.57
CA ALA A 51 -18.97 2.33 -12.40
C ALA A 51 -18.15 3.58 -12.05
N ASP A 52 -17.16 3.45 -11.17
CA ASP A 52 -16.22 4.51 -10.79
C ASP A 52 -15.43 5.00 -12.00
N LEU A 53 -14.87 4.08 -12.78
CA LEU A 53 -14.14 4.40 -14.01
C LEU A 53 -15.04 5.13 -15.02
N ALA A 54 -16.27 4.64 -15.22
CA ALA A 54 -17.21 5.28 -16.14
C ALA A 54 -17.59 6.69 -15.67
N LEU A 55 -17.78 6.88 -14.36
CA LEU A 55 -18.05 8.19 -13.76
C LEU A 55 -16.86 9.14 -13.93
N ASP A 56 -15.63 8.68 -13.67
CA ASP A 56 -14.42 9.47 -13.84
C ASP A 56 -14.21 9.92 -15.29
N VAL A 57 -14.42 9.01 -16.25
CA VAL A 57 -14.34 9.33 -17.69
C VAL A 57 -15.43 10.34 -18.07
N ALA A 58 -16.67 10.14 -17.61
CA ALA A 58 -17.77 11.05 -17.90
C ALA A 58 -17.54 12.43 -17.27
N ALA A 59 -17.11 12.50 -16.02
CA ALA A 59 -16.82 13.74 -15.31
C ALA A 59 -15.65 14.49 -15.95
N GLY A 60 -14.57 13.77 -16.30
CA GLY A 60 -13.43 14.34 -17.03
C GLY A 60 -13.82 14.85 -18.41
N GLY A 61 -14.57 14.05 -19.18
CA GLY A 61 -15.09 14.43 -20.50
C GLY A 61 -16.00 15.66 -20.44
N LEU A 62 -16.91 15.72 -19.47
CA LEU A 62 -17.77 16.87 -19.23
C LEU A 62 -16.96 18.10 -18.82
N ALA A 63 -15.97 17.96 -17.94
CA ALA A 63 -15.10 19.06 -17.54
C ALA A 63 -14.32 19.65 -18.73
N LEU A 64 -13.88 18.79 -19.66
CA LEU A 64 -13.23 19.22 -20.90
C LEU A 64 -14.22 19.88 -21.87
N ALA A 65 -15.42 19.30 -22.06
CA ALA A 65 -16.46 19.85 -22.92
C ALA A 65 -16.92 21.24 -22.45
N LEU A 66 -17.06 21.44 -21.14
CA LEU A 66 -17.36 22.72 -20.51
C LEU A 66 -16.14 23.64 -20.38
N ARG A 67 -14.95 23.19 -20.82
CA ARG A 67 -13.68 23.93 -20.74
C ARG A 67 -13.35 24.40 -19.31
N LEU A 68 -13.77 23.64 -18.29
CA LEU A 68 -13.55 23.98 -16.89
C LEU A 68 -12.08 24.29 -16.56
N PRO A 69 -11.07 23.52 -17.04
CA PRO A 69 -9.68 23.84 -16.76
C PRO A 69 -9.26 25.24 -17.25
N VAL A 70 -9.74 25.64 -18.43
CA VAL A 70 -9.46 26.97 -19.02
C VAL A 70 -10.15 28.06 -18.19
N ILE A 71 -11.43 27.86 -17.85
CA ILE A 71 -12.19 28.81 -17.02
C ILE A 71 -11.52 29.00 -15.65
N ILE A 72 -11.06 27.91 -15.02
CA ILE A 72 -10.34 27.96 -13.75
C ILE A 72 -9.05 28.74 -13.92
N GLN A 73 -8.24 28.41 -14.93
CA GLN A 73 -6.99 29.11 -15.21
C GLN A 73 -7.20 30.61 -15.42
N GLU A 74 -8.15 31.00 -16.26
CA GLU A 74 -8.44 32.42 -16.53
C GLU A 74 -8.95 33.14 -15.28
N ARG A 75 -9.83 32.52 -14.48
CA ARG A 75 -10.32 33.12 -13.23
C ARG A 75 -9.18 33.32 -12.23
N VAL A 76 -8.27 32.36 -12.12
CA VAL A 76 -7.09 32.46 -11.25
C VAL A 76 -6.12 33.52 -11.77
N ALA A 77 -5.82 33.54 -13.07
CA ALA A 77 -4.93 34.52 -13.71
C ALA A 77 -5.51 35.94 -13.78
N ARG A 78 -6.82 36.12 -13.59
CA ARG A 78 -7.42 37.46 -13.38
C ARG A 78 -7.27 37.97 -11.96
N ARG A 79 -7.20 37.07 -10.96
CA ARG A 79 -7.05 37.41 -9.54
C ARG A 79 -5.60 37.52 -9.10
N LEU A 80 -4.74 36.72 -9.71
CA LEU A 80 -3.29 36.70 -9.53
C LEU A 80 -2.67 37.16 -10.84
N SER A 81 -1.65 38.03 -10.79
CA SER A 81 -0.95 38.44 -12.01
C SER A 81 -0.43 37.22 -12.79
N ALA A 82 -0.49 37.29 -14.12
CA ALA A 82 -0.06 36.19 -14.98
C ALA A 82 1.40 35.82 -14.66
N GLY A 83 1.63 34.56 -14.30
CA GLY A 83 2.94 34.07 -13.87
C GLY A 83 2.90 32.66 -13.29
N PRO A 84 4.06 32.15 -12.83
CA PRO A 84 4.21 30.78 -12.34
C PRO A 84 3.29 30.49 -11.14
N VAL A 85 3.04 31.49 -10.28
CA VAL A 85 2.17 31.35 -9.11
C VAL A 85 0.71 31.16 -9.51
N ALA A 86 0.21 31.95 -10.48
CA ALA A 86 -1.16 31.79 -10.97
C ALA A 86 -1.38 30.41 -11.61
N GLU A 87 -0.37 29.92 -12.34
CA GLU A 87 -0.37 28.58 -12.92
C GLU A 87 -0.38 27.48 -11.85
N ALA A 88 0.45 27.60 -10.81
CA ALA A 88 0.47 26.67 -9.68
C ALA A 88 -0.89 26.63 -8.97
N CYS A 89 -1.49 27.80 -8.72
CA CYS A 89 -2.82 27.88 -8.12
C CYS A 89 -3.90 27.27 -9.02
N ALA A 90 -3.81 27.41 -10.35
CA ALA A 90 -4.76 26.80 -11.27
C ALA A 90 -4.65 25.26 -11.26
N ILE A 91 -3.42 24.72 -11.30
CA ILE A 91 -3.16 23.27 -11.21
C ILE A 91 -3.67 22.73 -9.87
N ALA A 92 -3.33 23.39 -8.76
CA ALA A 92 -3.77 22.98 -7.42
C ALA A 92 -5.30 23.03 -7.30
N SER A 93 -5.95 24.06 -7.85
CA SER A 93 -7.42 24.17 -7.83
C SER A 93 -8.08 23.04 -8.63
N TYR A 94 -7.53 22.71 -9.80
CA TYR A 94 -8.02 21.60 -10.61
C TYR A 94 -7.84 20.25 -9.89
N ALA A 95 -6.64 19.98 -9.36
CA ALA A 95 -6.33 18.76 -8.61
C ALA A 95 -7.22 18.61 -7.36
N ALA A 96 -7.39 19.67 -6.58
CA ALA A 96 -8.30 19.68 -5.43
C ALA A 96 -9.77 19.47 -5.83
N GLY A 97 -10.20 20.05 -6.96
CA GLY A 97 -11.53 19.82 -7.52
C GLY A 97 -11.76 18.37 -7.94
N ALA A 98 -10.80 17.77 -8.65
CA ALA A 98 -10.83 16.36 -9.03
C ALA A 98 -10.86 15.44 -7.79
N TRP A 99 -10.03 15.73 -6.78
CA TRP A 99 -10.06 15.03 -5.51
C TRP A 99 -11.46 15.12 -4.86
N LEU A 100 -12.07 16.31 -4.83
CA LEU A 100 -13.38 16.50 -4.23
C LEU A 100 -14.47 15.70 -4.96
N LEU A 101 -14.43 15.66 -6.29
CA LEU A 101 -15.36 14.88 -7.11
C LEU A 101 -15.23 13.37 -6.87
N GLY A 102 -14.01 12.86 -6.66
CA GLY A 102 -13.76 11.46 -6.35
C GLY A 102 -13.99 11.09 -4.87
N LEU A 103 -14.25 12.07 -3.98
CA LEU A 103 -14.39 11.82 -2.54
C LEU A 103 -15.60 10.93 -2.19
N PRO A 104 -16.81 11.13 -2.77
CA PRO A 104 -17.97 10.29 -2.49
C PRO A 104 -17.77 8.82 -2.88
N SER A 105 -17.13 8.57 -4.02
CA SER A 105 -16.85 7.20 -4.47
C SER A 105 -15.86 6.48 -3.55
N ARG A 106 -14.80 7.17 -3.14
CA ARG A 106 -13.84 6.64 -2.14
C ARG A 106 -14.53 6.38 -0.79
N ALA A 107 -15.38 7.30 -0.33
CA ALA A 107 -16.16 7.12 0.90
C ALA A 107 -17.06 5.88 0.82
N TRP A 108 -17.77 5.71 -0.30
CA TRP A 108 -18.61 4.52 -0.50
C TRP A 108 -17.79 3.23 -0.49
N ARG A 109 -16.65 3.20 -1.19
CA ARG A 109 -15.77 2.03 -1.24
C ARG A 109 -15.26 1.64 0.15
N ASP A 110 -14.69 2.60 0.88
CA ASP A 110 -13.97 2.31 2.13
C ASP A 110 -14.91 2.19 3.34
N LEU A 111 -15.95 3.04 3.40
CA LEU A 111 -16.87 3.12 4.54
C LEU A 111 -18.14 2.30 4.37
N VAL A 112 -18.51 1.92 3.14
CA VAL A 112 -19.73 1.12 2.89
C VAL A 112 -19.38 -0.26 2.36
N LEU A 113 -18.70 -0.36 1.21
CA LEU A 113 -18.43 -1.65 0.57
C LEU A 113 -17.52 -2.52 1.44
N GLU A 114 -16.36 -2.01 1.85
CA GLU A 114 -15.41 -2.79 2.66
C GLU A 114 -15.99 -3.14 4.06
N HIS A 115 -16.80 -2.25 4.65
CA HIS A 115 -17.50 -2.51 5.92
C HIS A 115 -18.58 -3.58 5.79
N ARG A 116 -19.34 -3.58 4.68
CA ARG A 116 -20.37 -4.59 4.38
C ARG A 116 -19.79 -6.01 4.37
N TYR A 117 -18.53 -6.15 3.98
CA TYR A 117 -17.83 -7.43 3.98
C TYR A 117 -16.96 -7.66 5.22
N GLY A 118 -16.98 -6.75 6.21
CA GLY A 118 -16.22 -6.88 7.45
C GLY A 118 -14.71 -6.67 7.29
N LEU A 119 -14.26 -6.15 6.16
CA LEU A 119 -12.84 -6.01 5.82
C LEU A 119 -12.22 -4.69 6.30
N SER A 120 -13.06 -3.68 6.57
CA SER A 120 -12.63 -2.39 7.12
C SER A 120 -12.97 -2.29 8.60
N THR A 121 -12.09 -1.63 9.33
CA THR A 121 -12.25 -1.22 10.74
C THR A 121 -12.25 0.31 10.87
N GLN A 122 -12.02 1.02 9.77
CA GLN A 122 -11.79 2.46 9.75
C GLN A 122 -13.08 3.25 9.97
N ARG A 123 -13.12 4.14 10.96
CA ARG A 123 -14.27 5.02 11.19
C ARG A 123 -14.27 6.22 10.24
N GLY A 124 -15.44 6.81 9.98
CA GLY A 124 -15.57 7.96 9.07
C GLY A 124 -14.70 9.17 9.42
N ARG A 125 -14.52 9.48 10.72
CA ARG A 125 -13.63 10.58 11.16
C ARG A 125 -12.16 10.31 10.86
N SER A 126 -11.66 9.11 11.16
CA SER A 126 -10.28 8.74 10.89
C SER A 126 -10.02 8.57 9.40
N TRP A 127 -11.01 8.10 8.65
CA TRP A 127 -10.98 8.07 7.19
C TRP A 127 -10.83 9.48 6.61
N LEU A 128 -11.69 10.43 7.00
CA LEU A 128 -11.60 11.80 6.49
C LEU A 128 -10.27 12.46 6.84
N ALA A 129 -9.76 12.23 8.06
CA ALA A 129 -8.45 12.73 8.47
C ALA A 129 -7.32 12.16 7.60
N ASP A 130 -7.36 10.87 7.26
CA ASP A 130 -6.39 10.25 6.35
C ASP A 130 -6.53 10.82 4.92
N GLN A 131 -7.74 11.05 4.43
CA GLN A 131 -7.98 11.63 3.10
C GLN A 131 -7.47 13.07 3.00
N LEU A 132 -7.69 13.89 4.02
CA LEU A 132 -7.19 15.27 4.08
C LEU A 132 -5.66 15.29 4.20
N LYS A 133 -5.08 14.38 4.99
CA LYS A 133 -3.63 14.23 5.08
C LYS A 133 -3.01 13.80 3.75
N ALA A 134 -3.65 12.86 3.04
CA ALA A 134 -3.23 12.45 1.71
C ALA A 134 -3.28 13.61 0.72
N LEU A 135 -4.37 14.39 0.71
CA LEU A 135 -4.49 15.59 -0.13
C LEU A 135 -3.39 16.61 0.21
N ALA A 136 -3.17 16.90 1.49
CA ALA A 136 -2.17 17.87 1.92
C ALA A 136 -0.74 17.49 1.49
N LEU A 137 -0.47 16.18 1.40
CA LEU A 137 0.82 15.65 0.98
C LEU A 137 0.95 15.55 -0.55
N SER A 138 -0.12 15.14 -1.25
CA SER A 138 -0.07 14.93 -2.70
C SER A 138 -0.21 16.23 -3.47
N LEU A 139 -1.02 17.19 -3.00
CA LEU A 139 -1.32 18.42 -3.73
C LEU A 139 -0.08 19.26 -4.05
N PRO A 140 0.89 19.49 -3.14
CA PRO A 140 2.13 20.20 -3.48
C PRO A 140 2.97 19.45 -4.50
N VAL A 141 3.03 18.12 -4.38
CA VAL A 141 3.81 17.26 -5.27
C VAL A 141 3.21 17.26 -6.68
N GLU A 142 1.89 17.06 -6.79
CA GLU A 142 1.15 17.13 -8.05
C GLU A 142 1.28 18.51 -8.71
N THR A 143 1.22 19.58 -7.91
CA THR A 143 1.39 20.96 -8.41
C THR A 143 2.80 21.17 -8.95
N LEU A 144 3.83 20.72 -8.24
CA LEU A 144 5.22 20.83 -8.65
C LEU A 144 5.50 20.03 -9.93
N ILE A 145 5.01 18.79 -9.99
CA ILE A 145 5.13 17.94 -11.19
C ILE A 145 4.39 18.60 -12.36
N GLY A 146 3.17 19.09 -12.15
CA GLY A 146 2.38 19.77 -13.19
C GLY A 146 3.08 21.01 -13.74
N GLN A 147 3.69 21.83 -12.87
CA GLN A 147 4.55 22.96 -13.27
C GLN A 147 5.74 22.48 -14.12
N GLY A 148 6.42 21.42 -13.68
CA GLY A 148 7.54 20.83 -14.41
C GLY A 148 7.14 20.34 -15.81
N VAL A 149 5.96 19.72 -15.92
CA VAL A 149 5.39 19.27 -17.20
C VAL A 149 5.14 20.47 -18.12
N LEU A 150 4.45 21.50 -17.65
CA LEU A 150 4.16 22.68 -18.46
C LEU A 150 5.43 23.45 -18.84
N ALA A 151 6.41 23.53 -17.94
CA ALA A 151 7.72 24.09 -18.23
C ALA A 151 8.46 23.29 -19.31
N ALA A 152 8.43 21.96 -19.25
CA ALA A 152 9.06 21.10 -20.26
C ALA A 152 8.38 21.26 -21.64
N ILE A 153 7.04 21.35 -21.68
CA ILE A 153 6.28 21.61 -22.91
C ILE A 153 6.68 22.95 -23.53
N ARG A 154 6.78 24.03 -22.72
CA ARG A 154 7.21 25.35 -23.19
C ARG A 154 8.66 25.36 -23.67
N ARG A 155 9.56 24.70 -22.94
CA ARG A 155 11.01 24.71 -23.22
C ARG A 155 11.39 23.83 -24.40
N TRP A 156 10.72 22.69 -24.59
CA TRP A 156 10.99 21.72 -25.65
C TRP A 156 9.70 21.27 -26.37
N PRO A 157 9.01 22.14 -27.13
CA PRO A 157 7.68 21.82 -27.69
C PRO A 157 7.62 20.57 -28.58
N ARG A 158 8.73 20.18 -29.22
CA ARG A 158 8.82 18.98 -30.07
C ARG A 158 9.40 17.75 -29.36
N ARG A 159 10.03 17.93 -28.19
CA ARG A 159 10.79 16.88 -27.47
C ARG A 159 10.41 16.75 -25.99
N TRP A 160 9.38 17.45 -25.52
CA TRP A 160 8.94 17.44 -24.13
C TRP A 160 8.65 16.01 -23.65
N TRP A 161 8.07 15.18 -24.51
CA TRP A 161 7.77 13.78 -24.22
C TRP A 161 9.05 12.99 -23.93
N LEU A 162 10.13 13.18 -24.70
CA LEU A 162 11.43 12.55 -24.43
C LEU A 162 11.99 13.00 -23.09
N VAL A 163 11.96 14.30 -22.81
CA VAL A 163 12.49 14.85 -21.56
C VAL A 163 11.72 14.30 -20.35
N LEU A 164 10.39 14.29 -20.41
CA LEU A 164 9.56 13.75 -19.35
C LEU A 164 9.73 12.23 -19.21
N SER A 165 9.80 11.49 -20.32
CA SER A 165 10.05 10.03 -20.28
C SER A 165 11.39 9.70 -19.62
N LEU A 166 12.46 10.44 -19.95
CA LEU A 166 13.75 10.27 -19.27
C LEU A 166 13.68 10.67 -17.79
N ALA A 167 12.87 11.66 -17.43
CA ALA A 167 12.68 12.08 -16.04
C ALA A 167 11.84 11.09 -15.21
N THR A 168 11.01 10.24 -15.83
CA THR A 168 10.15 9.29 -15.13
C THR A 168 10.93 8.30 -14.28
N ALA A 169 11.99 7.68 -14.83
CA ALA A 169 12.79 6.69 -14.11
C ALA A 169 13.44 7.24 -12.82
N PRO A 170 14.19 8.37 -12.85
CA PRO A 170 14.76 8.94 -11.63
C PRO A 170 13.69 9.44 -10.66
N LEU A 171 12.56 9.98 -11.15
CA LEU A 171 11.47 10.41 -10.29
C LEU A 171 10.79 9.23 -9.59
N ALA A 172 10.54 8.13 -10.31
CA ALA A 172 10.00 6.89 -9.75
C ALA A 172 10.96 6.26 -8.73
N ALA A 173 12.27 6.26 -9.02
CA ALA A 173 13.28 5.83 -8.06
C ALA A 173 13.24 6.70 -6.80
N LEU A 174 13.24 8.03 -6.96
CA LEU A 174 13.16 8.99 -5.85
C LEU A 174 11.92 8.72 -4.97
N PHE A 175 10.74 8.56 -5.56
CA PHE A 175 9.53 8.24 -4.78
C PHE A 175 9.57 6.86 -4.14
N SER A 176 10.20 5.87 -4.77
CA SER A 176 10.38 4.54 -4.18
C SER A 176 11.27 4.59 -2.92
N PHE A 177 12.24 5.50 -2.87
CA PHE A 177 13.03 5.79 -1.66
C PHE A 177 12.26 6.63 -0.64
N LEU A 178 11.56 7.66 -1.11
CA LEU A 178 10.90 8.64 -0.24
C LEU A 178 9.65 8.06 0.43
N PHE A 179 8.94 7.17 -0.25
CA PHE A 179 7.67 6.61 0.22
C PHE A 179 7.80 5.92 1.59
N PRO A 180 8.66 4.90 1.79
CA PRO A 180 8.73 4.19 3.06
C PRO A 180 9.31 5.05 4.21
N VAL A 181 10.12 6.06 3.90
CA VAL A 181 10.83 6.88 4.91
C VAL A 181 10.03 8.12 5.32
N VAL A 182 9.35 8.76 4.37
CA VAL A 182 8.67 10.04 4.60
C VAL A 182 7.16 9.86 4.53
N ILE A 183 6.63 9.18 3.52
CA ILE A 183 5.19 9.14 3.30
C ILE A 183 4.52 8.15 4.26
N ALA A 184 4.94 6.88 4.24
CA ALA A 184 4.29 5.80 4.98
C ALA A 184 4.22 6.04 6.51
N PRO A 185 5.28 6.55 7.19
CA PRO A 185 5.24 6.83 8.63
C PRO A 185 4.26 7.94 9.06
N ARG A 186 3.77 8.76 8.11
CA ARG A 186 2.73 9.77 8.39
C ARG A 186 1.33 9.15 8.49
N PHE A 187 1.15 7.94 7.95
CA PHE A 187 -0.12 7.20 7.97
C PHE A 187 -0.10 6.06 8.98
N ASN A 188 1.02 5.36 9.11
CA ASN A 188 1.14 4.16 9.93
C ASN A 188 2.20 4.32 11.03
N ARG A 189 2.01 3.60 12.12
CA ARG A 189 3.02 3.43 13.16
C ARG A 189 3.78 2.15 12.87
N TYR A 190 5.09 2.24 13.02
CA TYR A 190 6.00 1.10 12.87
C TYR A 190 6.67 0.85 14.21
N ARG A 191 6.71 -0.41 14.63
CA ARG A 191 7.47 -0.88 15.80
C ARG A 191 8.30 -2.10 15.43
N PRO A 192 9.43 -2.39 16.10
CA PRO A 192 10.13 -3.66 15.91
C PRO A 192 9.22 -4.86 16.22
N LEU A 193 9.46 -5.99 15.54
CA LEU A 193 8.83 -7.26 15.89
C LEU A 193 9.35 -7.74 17.26
N GLU A 194 8.44 -7.98 18.21
CA GLU A 194 8.76 -8.37 19.59
C GLU A 194 9.09 -9.87 19.73
N ASP A 195 8.54 -10.72 18.85
CA ASP A 195 8.84 -12.15 18.81
C ASP A 195 10.22 -12.40 18.17
N GLU A 196 11.23 -12.58 19.01
CA GLU A 196 12.61 -12.83 18.58
C GLU A 196 12.79 -14.16 17.84
N ALA A 197 11.98 -15.18 18.15
CA ALA A 197 12.08 -16.49 17.49
C ALA A 197 11.57 -16.40 16.05
N LEU A 198 10.41 -15.76 15.85
CA LEU A 198 9.90 -15.46 14.52
C LEU A 198 10.86 -14.53 13.77
N ALA A 199 11.36 -13.47 14.43
CA ALA A 199 12.28 -12.53 13.80
C ALA A 199 13.58 -13.22 13.32
N ALA A 200 14.18 -14.09 14.13
CA ALA A 200 15.35 -14.86 13.74
C ALA A 200 15.06 -15.75 12.53
N ARG A 201 13.95 -16.49 12.55
CA ARG A 201 13.53 -17.35 11.44
C ARG A 201 13.36 -16.59 10.12
N LEU A 202 12.67 -15.45 10.16
CA LEU A 202 12.45 -14.64 8.95
C LEU A 202 13.75 -14.03 8.43
N ARG A 203 14.69 -13.65 9.32
CA ARG A 203 16.03 -13.20 8.92
C ARG A 203 16.83 -14.32 8.26
N ASP A 204 16.80 -15.53 8.82
CA ASP A 204 17.50 -16.69 8.26
C ASP A 204 16.94 -17.07 6.89
N GLN A 205 15.62 -17.02 6.74
CA GLN A 205 14.95 -17.25 5.46
C GLN A 205 15.36 -16.21 4.41
N ALA A 206 15.35 -14.92 4.77
CA ALA A 206 15.79 -13.87 3.87
C ALA A 206 17.28 -14.01 3.50
N ALA A 207 18.12 -14.36 4.48
CA ALA A 207 19.55 -14.57 4.27
C ALA A 207 19.82 -15.77 3.34
N ALA A 208 19.06 -16.85 3.46
CA ALA A 208 19.13 -18.00 2.55
C ALA A 208 18.79 -17.62 1.09
N ALA A 209 17.93 -16.62 0.90
CA ALA A 209 17.62 -16.05 -0.42
C ALA A 209 18.62 -14.96 -0.87
N GLY A 210 19.68 -14.69 -0.12
CA GLY A 210 20.66 -13.63 -0.41
C GLY A 210 20.17 -12.21 -0.10
N ILE A 211 19.06 -12.08 0.62
CA ILE A 211 18.46 -10.80 0.99
C ILE A 211 18.90 -10.43 2.41
N GLN A 212 19.71 -9.37 2.51
CA GLN A 212 20.10 -8.79 3.79
C GLN A 212 19.03 -7.82 4.27
N VAL A 213 18.41 -8.13 5.42
CA VAL A 213 17.35 -7.32 6.03
C VAL A 213 17.91 -6.62 7.25
N SER A 214 17.77 -5.29 7.32
CA SER A 214 18.24 -4.50 8.45
C SER A 214 17.32 -4.61 9.66
N GLU A 215 16.01 -4.60 9.44
CA GLU A 215 14.99 -4.56 10.49
C GLU A 215 13.73 -5.33 10.06
N ILE A 216 13.05 -5.93 11.04
CA ILE A 216 11.71 -6.50 10.87
C ILE A 216 10.75 -5.64 11.70
N LEU A 217 9.80 -5.02 11.03
CA LEU A 217 8.88 -4.05 11.60
C LEU A 217 7.44 -4.58 11.53
N VAL A 218 6.63 -4.17 12.50
CA VAL A 218 5.19 -4.39 12.55
C VAL A 218 4.49 -3.06 12.32
N THR A 219 3.52 -3.04 11.40
CA THR A 219 2.70 -1.86 11.09
C THR A 219 1.26 -2.04 11.53
N ASP A 220 0.62 -0.94 11.97
CA ASP A 220 -0.73 -0.92 12.56
C ASP A 220 -1.87 -0.94 11.52
N LEU A 221 -1.94 -1.98 10.67
CA LEU A 221 -2.97 -2.14 9.64
C LEU A 221 -4.38 -2.30 10.24
N SER A 222 -4.46 -2.91 11.42
CA SER A 222 -5.71 -3.16 12.17
C SER A 222 -6.55 -1.91 12.40
N ARG A 223 -5.93 -0.71 12.38
CA ARG A 223 -6.62 0.59 12.46
C ARG A 223 -7.50 0.91 11.26
N ARG A 224 -7.29 0.23 10.13
CA ARG A 224 -8.00 0.47 8.88
C ARG A 224 -8.67 -0.77 8.32
N THR A 225 -8.02 -1.92 8.44
CA THR A 225 -8.48 -3.13 7.78
C THR A 225 -8.23 -4.37 8.64
N ARG A 226 -8.99 -5.44 8.36
CA ARG A 226 -8.70 -6.79 8.85
C ARG A 226 -7.87 -7.61 7.85
N LYS A 227 -7.48 -7.03 6.71
CA LYS A 227 -6.68 -7.75 5.71
C LYS A 227 -5.27 -7.92 6.22
N ALA A 228 -4.77 -9.15 6.16
CA ALA A 228 -3.36 -9.45 6.36
C ALA A 228 -2.53 -8.94 5.18
N ASN A 229 -1.32 -8.44 5.47
CA ASN A 229 -0.36 -8.06 4.46
C ASN A 229 1.06 -8.12 5.03
N ALA A 230 2.03 -8.41 4.16
CA ALA A 230 3.45 -8.26 4.40
C ALA A 230 4.09 -7.63 3.16
N PHE A 231 5.21 -6.93 3.33
CA PHE A 231 5.97 -6.42 2.18
C PHE A 231 7.41 -6.11 2.58
N PHE A 232 8.29 -6.06 1.58
CA PHE A 232 9.61 -5.49 1.72
C PHE A 232 9.59 -3.97 1.46
N ALA A 233 10.32 -3.23 2.28
CA ALA A 233 10.51 -1.79 2.12
C ALA A 233 12.00 -1.44 2.09
N GLY A 234 12.35 -0.38 1.35
CA GLY A 234 13.74 0.07 1.23
C GLY A 234 14.54 -0.66 0.16
N LEU A 235 15.80 -0.27 -0.01
CA LEU A 235 16.65 -0.66 -1.14
C LEU A 235 18.07 -0.97 -0.67
N GLY A 236 18.68 -1.99 -1.27
CA GLY A 236 20.05 -2.40 -0.94
C GLY A 236 20.20 -2.85 0.52
N ARG A 237 21.01 -2.13 1.30
CA ARG A 237 21.34 -2.45 2.71
C ARG A 237 20.31 -1.96 3.71
N THR A 238 19.35 -1.13 3.29
CA THR A 238 18.28 -0.60 4.16
C THR A 238 16.96 -1.34 3.97
N ARG A 239 17.00 -2.53 3.37
CA ARG A 239 15.80 -3.37 3.19
C ARG A 239 15.26 -3.81 4.54
N ARG A 240 13.95 -3.70 4.70
CA ARG A 240 13.20 -4.06 5.91
C ARG A 240 12.07 -4.98 5.52
N ILE A 241 11.76 -5.93 6.40
CA ILE A 241 10.51 -6.69 6.33
C ILE A 241 9.48 -5.91 7.12
N VAL A 242 8.30 -5.69 6.55
CA VAL A 242 7.17 -5.06 7.24
C VAL A 242 6.01 -6.04 7.27
N LEU A 243 5.57 -6.39 8.48
CA LEU A 243 4.44 -7.28 8.74
C LEU A 243 3.26 -6.45 9.26
N GLY A 244 2.05 -6.70 8.75
CA GLY A 244 0.83 -6.16 9.36
C GLY A 244 0.57 -6.81 10.72
N ASP A 245 0.10 -6.04 11.69
CA ASP A 245 -0.44 -6.60 12.94
C ASP A 245 -1.58 -7.59 12.67
N THR A 246 -2.45 -7.31 11.69
CA THR A 246 -3.49 -8.23 11.21
C THR A 246 -2.96 -9.57 10.71
N LEU A 247 -1.75 -9.61 10.14
CA LEU A 247 -1.11 -10.85 9.71
C LEU A 247 -0.64 -11.67 10.92
N LEU A 248 -0.05 -11.00 11.91
CA LEU A 248 0.43 -11.65 13.13
C LEU A 248 -0.72 -12.18 14.00
N ASP A 249 -1.87 -11.50 13.98
CA ASP A 249 -3.05 -11.88 14.76
C ASP A 249 -3.79 -13.10 14.17
N GLU A 250 -3.69 -13.34 12.85
CA GLU A 250 -4.49 -14.36 12.14
C GLU A 250 -3.70 -15.60 11.72
N PHE A 251 -2.38 -15.51 11.56
CA PHE A 251 -1.57 -16.58 10.94
C PHE A 251 -0.50 -17.13 11.88
N ALA A 252 -0.25 -18.44 11.79
CA ALA A 252 0.81 -19.10 12.53
C ALA A 252 2.20 -18.72 11.98
N PRO A 253 3.28 -18.83 12.79
CA PRO A 253 4.65 -18.55 12.36
C PRO A 253 5.07 -19.26 11.06
N ASP A 254 4.61 -20.50 10.84
CA ASP A 254 4.88 -21.25 9.61
C ASP A 254 4.21 -20.63 8.38
N GLU A 255 2.97 -20.16 8.52
CA GLU A 255 2.22 -19.53 7.44
C GLU A 255 2.79 -18.15 7.10
N ILE A 256 3.21 -17.39 8.11
CA ILE A 256 3.90 -16.10 7.92
C ILE A 256 5.22 -16.30 7.16
N ALA A 257 5.97 -17.35 7.48
CA ALA A 257 7.20 -17.69 6.76
C ALA A 257 6.93 -18.02 5.29
N VAL A 258 5.84 -18.74 4.98
CA VAL A 258 5.42 -19.01 3.60
C VAL A 258 5.05 -17.73 2.86
N ILE A 259 4.32 -16.82 3.52
CA ILE A 259 3.97 -15.51 2.94
C ILE A 259 5.23 -14.71 2.66
N LEU A 260 6.20 -14.66 3.58
CA LEU A 260 7.47 -13.99 3.34
C LEU A 260 8.29 -14.63 2.20
N ALA A 261 8.15 -15.93 1.97
CA ALA A 261 8.82 -16.60 0.86
C ALA A 261 8.22 -16.22 -0.51
N HIS A 262 6.96 -15.79 -0.53
CA HIS A 262 6.28 -15.30 -1.73
C HIS A 262 6.69 -13.86 -2.09
N GLU A 263 6.83 -13.01 -1.06
CA GLU A 263 7.26 -11.61 -1.17
C GLU A 263 8.73 -11.44 -1.60
#